data_AF-A0A9N8Z4I5-F1
#
_entry.id   AF-A0A9N8Z4I5-F1
#
_cell.length_a   1.000
_cell.length_b   1.000
_cell.length_c   1.000
_cell.angle_alpha   90.00
_cell.angle_beta   90.00
_cell.angle_gamma   90.00
#
_symmetry.space_group_name_H-M   'P 1'
#
loop_
_entity.id
_entity.type
_entity.pdbx_description
1 polymer ?
#
loop_
_entity_poly.entity_id
_entity_poly.type
_entity_poly.pdbx_seq_one_letter_code
_entity_poly.pdbx_strand_id
1 'polypeptide(L)'
;MLSLIPDPPVPELIEFCQNENIRNIHLQVAKFKDNVPLSYSKAIQSVQVDGANVTGLVVACLRKLQMWSIPSVMGEFLRYLRGGVISFEESEFIEKFSAEIEIPYTIPSWLWEGKVTFDKHPTLKLKFKDPGMIEQFEQKKQKKKSIEEDVNRKRVGGDLLESFTKVQTKYGENVIEDEETEVSMTLQALALEVFYQKFLLHIR
;
A
#
# COMPACT_ATOMS: atom_id res chain seq x y z
N MET A 1 -13.56 22.18 -4.77
CA MET A 1 -12.39 22.35 -5.67
C MET A 1 -11.11 22.24 -4.85
N LEU A 2 -10.12 21.48 -5.33
CA LEU A 2 -8.79 21.40 -4.73
C LEU A 2 -7.80 22.14 -5.64
N SER A 3 -7.08 23.11 -5.09
CA SER A 3 -6.07 23.91 -5.80
C SER A 3 -4.70 23.61 -5.23
N LEU A 4 -3.80 23.06 -6.06
CA LEU A 4 -2.42 22.70 -5.70
C LEU A 4 -1.43 23.66 -6.37
N ILE A 5 -1.48 24.94 -6.01
CA ILE A 5 -0.71 26.00 -6.66
C ILE A 5 0.11 26.83 -5.65
N PRO A 6 1.28 27.36 -6.05
CA PRO A 6 2.19 28.13 -5.19
C PRO A 6 1.60 29.48 -4.75
N ASP A 7 0.82 30.10 -5.62
CA ASP A 7 0.24 31.41 -5.42
C ASP A 7 -1.24 31.22 -5.00
N PRO A 8 -1.85 32.18 -4.27
CA PRO A 8 -3.28 32.10 -3.94
C PRO A 8 -4.16 31.96 -5.20
N PRO A 9 -5.30 31.25 -5.12
CA PRO A 9 -6.28 31.22 -6.21
C PRO A 9 -6.69 32.63 -6.63
N VAL A 10 -6.85 32.85 -7.93
CA VAL A 10 -7.30 34.15 -8.46
C VAL A 10 -8.70 34.51 -7.94
N PRO A 11 -9.00 35.80 -7.69
CA PRO A 11 -10.27 36.21 -7.10
C PRO A 11 -11.50 35.72 -7.86
N GLU A 12 -11.44 35.68 -9.19
CA GLU A 12 -12.52 35.22 -10.06
C GLU A 12 -12.86 33.74 -9.81
N LEU A 13 -11.85 32.92 -9.50
CA LEU A 13 -12.04 31.51 -9.17
C LEU A 13 -12.66 31.33 -7.78
N ILE A 14 -12.31 32.21 -6.84
CA ILE A 14 -12.89 32.22 -5.49
C ILE A 14 -14.37 32.59 -5.58
N GLU A 15 -14.69 33.66 -6.33
CA GLU A 15 -16.04 34.13 -6.55
C GLU A 15 -16.90 33.04 -7.23
N PHE A 16 -16.39 32.41 -8.29
CA PHE A 16 -17.06 31.28 -8.92
C PHE A 16 -17.35 30.15 -7.92
N CYS A 17 -16.36 29.77 -7.10
CA CYS A 17 -16.55 28.74 -6.10
C CYS A 17 -17.62 29.11 -5.07
N GLN A 18 -17.68 30.38 -4.65
CA GLN A 18 -18.71 30.87 -3.72
C GLN A 18 -20.11 30.82 -4.35
N ASN A 19 -20.23 31.33 -5.58
CA ASN A 19 -21.51 31.39 -6.30
C ASN A 19 -22.09 30.00 -6.56
N GLU A 20 -21.23 29.03 -6.90
CA GLU A 20 -21.63 27.65 -7.18
C GLU A 20 -21.68 26.75 -5.93
N ASN A 21 -21.55 27.32 -4.72
CA ASN A 21 -21.49 26.57 -3.45
C ASN A 21 -20.39 25.48 -3.43
N ILE A 22 -19.29 25.70 -4.14
CA ILE A 22 -18.12 24.82 -4.19
C ILE A 22 -17.14 25.23 -3.09
N ARG A 23 -16.86 24.32 -2.15
CA ARG A 23 -15.78 24.54 -1.17
C ARG A 23 -14.43 24.55 -1.89
N ASN A 24 -13.71 25.67 -1.86
CA ASN A 24 -12.34 25.78 -2.35
C ASN A 24 -11.35 25.36 -1.24
N ILE A 25 -10.49 24.39 -1.51
CA ILE A 25 -9.41 23.94 -0.64
C ILE A 25 -8.11 24.26 -1.38
N HIS A 26 -7.35 25.23 -0.89
CA HIS A 26 -6.05 25.59 -1.45
C HIS A 26 -4.93 25.01 -0.60
N LEU A 27 -4.03 24.26 -1.24
CA LEU A 27 -2.80 23.79 -0.64
C LEU A 27 -1.64 24.42 -1.42
N GLN A 28 -0.82 25.19 -0.70
CA GLN A 28 0.33 25.85 -1.31
C GLN A 28 1.43 24.83 -1.59
N VAL A 29 1.86 24.74 -2.86
CA VAL A 29 2.93 23.84 -3.28
C VAL A 29 4.02 24.65 -3.99
N ALA A 30 5.29 24.41 -3.65
CA ALA A 30 6.40 25.13 -4.27
C ALA A 30 6.46 24.91 -5.79
N LYS A 31 6.86 25.96 -6.53
CA LYS A 31 7.19 25.83 -7.96
C LYS A 31 8.35 24.85 -8.12
N PHE A 32 8.24 23.96 -9.11
CA PHE A 32 9.34 23.08 -9.49
C PHE A 32 10.55 23.94 -9.87
N LYS A 33 11.68 23.77 -9.18
CA LYS A 33 12.89 24.60 -9.38
C LYS A 33 13.70 24.05 -10.54
N ASP A 34 13.57 24.66 -11.71
CA ASP A 34 14.42 24.36 -12.86
C ASP A 34 15.57 25.37 -12.96
N ASN A 35 16.77 25.01 -12.48
CA ASN A 35 18.01 25.75 -12.76
C ASN A 35 18.55 25.39 -14.15
N VAL A 36 17.81 25.71 -15.22
CA VAL A 36 18.26 25.52 -16.62
C VAL A 36 17.88 26.76 -17.43
N PRO A 37 18.76 27.30 -18.30
CA PRO A 37 18.43 28.44 -19.15
C PRO A 37 17.16 28.20 -19.97
N LEU A 38 16.27 29.21 -19.96
CA LEU A 38 14.92 29.17 -20.49
C LEU A 38 14.92 28.94 -22.01
N SER A 39 14.66 27.70 -22.45
CA SER A 39 14.43 27.41 -23.87
C SER A 39 13.02 27.86 -24.29
N TYR A 40 12.80 28.05 -25.59
CA TYR A 40 11.47 28.36 -26.15
C TYR A 40 10.40 27.32 -25.75
N SER A 41 10.79 26.05 -25.63
CA SER A 41 9.93 24.97 -25.13
C SER A 41 9.57 25.13 -23.65
N LYS A 42 10.49 25.61 -22.81
CA LYS A 42 10.22 25.94 -21.41
C LYS A 42 9.38 27.20 -21.25
N ALA A 43 9.49 28.18 -22.15
CA ALA A 43 8.61 29.34 -22.17
C ALA A 43 7.14 28.94 -22.43
N ILE A 44 6.90 28.04 -23.38
CA ILE A 44 5.57 27.46 -23.64
C ILE A 44 5.08 26.65 -22.43
N GLN A 45 5.94 25.83 -21.81
CA GLN A 45 5.61 25.11 -20.57
C GLN A 45 5.35 26.04 -19.38
N SER A 46 6.00 27.21 -19.31
CA SER A 46 5.78 28.17 -18.21
C SER A 46 4.47 28.97 -18.36
N VAL A 47 3.98 29.14 -19.59
CA VAL A 47 2.63 29.67 -19.86
C VAL A 47 1.55 28.65 -19.50
N GLN A 48 1.90 27.36 -19.49
CA GLN A 48 1.08 26.23 -19.05
C GLN A 48 1.61 25.68 -17.73
N VAL A 49 1.48 26.44 -16.63
CA VAL A 49 1.83 25.99 -15.27
C VAL A 49 0.94 24.79 -14.91
N ASP A 50 1.33 23.61 -15.41
CA ASP A 50 0.47 22.44 -15.44
C ASP A 50 0.62 21.75 -14.08
N GLY A 51 -0.48 21.69 -13.33
CA GLY A 51 -0.54 20.93 -12.08
C GLY A 51 -0.36 19.43 -12.29
N ALA A 52 -0.04 18.95 -13.50
CA ALA A 52 0.07 17.56 -13.89
C ALA A 52 1.09 16.78 -13.04
N ASN A 53 2.28 17.33 -12.79
CA ASN A 53 3.29 16.66 -11.98
C ASN A 53 2.84 16.55 -10.52
N VAL A 54 2.50 17.68 -9.89
CA VAL A 54 2.09 17.70 -8.47
C VAL A 54 0.82 16.89 -8.25
N THR A 55 -0.20 17.08 -9.08
CA THR A 55 -1.46 16.33 -9.00
C THR A 55 -1.23 14.85 -9.29
N GLY A 56 -0.40 14.54 -10.28
CA GLY A 56 -0.03 13.16 -10.61
C GLY A 56 0.68 12.44 -9.47
N LEU A 57 1.58 13.13 -8.74
CA LEU A 57 2.21 12.57 -7.53
C LEU A 57 1.19 12.36 -6.41
N VAL A 58 0.24 13.29 -6.22
CA VAL A 58 -0.85 13.11 -5.25
C VAL A 58 -1.73 11.90 -5.62
N VAL A 59 -2.07 11.74 -6.90
CA VAL A 59 -2.81 10.58 -7.40
C VAL A 59 -1.99 9.30 -7.23
N ALA A 60 -0.68 9.33 -7.47
CA ALA A 60 0.20 8.19 -7.23
C ALA A 60 0.21 7.77 -5.75
N CYS A 61 0.26 8.72 -4.82
CA CYS A 61 0.11 8.44 -3.38
C CYS A 61 -1.26 7.84 -3.05
N LEU A 62 -2.33 8.31 -3.69
CA LEU A 62 -3.67 7.74 -3.54
C LEU A 62 -3.74 6.29 -4.08
N ARG A 63 -3.09 5.99 -5.21
CA ARG A 63 -3.00 4.62 -5.72
C ARG A 63 -2.20 3.71 -4.80
N LYS A 64 -1.12 4.22 -4.19
CA LYS A 64 -0.41 3.49 -3.14
C LYS A 64 -1.35 3.17 -1.97
N LEU A 65 -2.17 4.13 -1.51
CA LEU A 65 -3.18 3.88 -0.46
C LEU A 65 -4.22 2.83 -0.88
N GLN A 66 -4.58 2.78 -2.16
CA GLN A 66 -5.43 1.75 -2.73
C GLN A 66 -4.71 0.40 -2.95
N MET A 67 -3.47 0.25 -2.47
CA MET A 67 -2.63 -0.95 -2.61
C MET A 67 -2.32 -1.35 -4.06
N TRP A 68 -2.22 -0.38 -4.96
CA TRP A 68 -1.76 -0.66 -6.32
C TRP A 68 -0.27 -1.02 -6.33
N SER A 69 0.12 -1.89 -7.27
CA SER A 69 1.53 -2.23 -7.48
C SER A 69 2.32 -1.03 -8.01
N ILE A 70 3.59 -0.88 -7.63
CA ILE A 70 4.44 0.24 -8.10
C ILE A 70 4.45 0.35 -9.63
N PRO A 71 4.61 -0.72 -10.43
CA PRO A 71 4.53 -0.63 -11.88
C PRO A 71 3.18 -0.07 -12.39
N SER A 72 2.07 -0.44 -11.74
CA SER A 72 0.74 0.10 -12.09
C SER A 72 0.63 1.58 -11.76
N VAL A 73 1.17 2.01 -10.61
CA VAL A 73 1.21 3.42 -10.22
C VAL A 73 2.05 4.24 -11.20
N MET A 74 3.25 3.78 -11.52
CA MET A 74 4.12 4.45 -12.50
C MET A 74 3.48 4.50 -13.89
N GLY A 75 2.85 3.40 -14.31
CA GLY A 75 2.16 3.33 -15.60
C GLY A 75 0.97 4.30 -15.69
N GLU A 76 0.24 4.53 -14.60
CA GLU A 76 -0.81 5.55 -14.56
C GLU A 76 -0.20 6.96 -14.56
N PHE A 77 0.80 7.22 -13.71
CA PHE A 77 1.46 8.52 -13.61
C PHE A 77 2.03 8.96 -14.97
N LEU A 78 2.68 8.05 -15.70
CA LEU A 78 3.25 8.29 -17.03
C LEU A 78 2.20 8.74 -18.06
N ARG A 79 0.97 8.20 -18.00
CA ARG A 79 -0.10 8.54 -18.98
C ARG A 79 -0.54 10.00 -18.88
N TYR A 80 -0.43 10.59 -17.69
CA TYR A 80 -0.82 11.97 -17.44
C TYR A 80 0.37 12.95 -17.47
N LEU A 81 1.59 12.43 -17.63
CA LEU A 81 2.80 13.22 -17.68
C LEU A 81 3.03 13.76 -19.10
N ARG A 82 3.02 15.09 -19.25
CA ARG A 82 3.20 15.76 -20.55
C ARG A 82 4.53 15.42 -21.24
N GLY A 83 5.58 15.23 -20.45
CA GLY A 83 6.91 14.89 -20.95
C GLY A 83 7.05 13.43 -21.41
N GLY A 84 6.08 12.57 -21.08
CA GLY A 84 6.11 11.15 -21.43
C GLY A 84 7.31 10.39 -20.85
N VAL A 85 7.99 10.95 -19.86
CA VAL A 85 9.17 10.37 -19.19
C VAL A 85 9.12 10.76 -17.73
N ILE A 86 9.11 9.75 -16.84
CA ILE A 86 9.19 9.95 -15.39
C ILE A 86 10.65 10.28 -15.04
N SER A 87 10.86 11.38 -14.32
CA SER A 87 12.20 11.73 -13.82
C SER A 87 12.66 10.79 -12.71
N PHE A 88 13.97 10.75 -12.43
CA PHE A 88 14.50 9.92 -11.36
C PHE A 88 13.92 10.35 -10.00
N GLU A 89 13.79 11.65 -9.76
CA GLU A 89 13.27 12.23 -8.52
C GLU A 89 11.80 11.85 -8.29
N GLU A 90 10.97 11.87 -9.34
CA GLU A 90 9.57 11.44 -9.27
C GLU A 90 9.45 9.94 -9.01
N SER A 91 10.28 9.13 -9.69
CA SER A 91 10.29 7.68 -9.50
C SER A 91 10.69 7.32 -8.07
N GLU A 92 11.78 7.92 -7.59
CA GLU A 92 12.28 7.73 -6.23
C GLU A 92 11.24 8.17 -5.19
N PHE A 93 10.59 9.31 -5.41
CA PHE A 93 9.52 9.79 -4.53
C PHE A 93 8.38 8.77 -4.45
N ILE A 94 7.85 8.31 -5.59
CA ILE A 94 6.72 7.37 -5.62
C ILE A 94 7.10 6.06 -4.93
N GLU A 95 8.28 5.50 -5.18
CA GLU A 95 8.73 4.25 -4.56
C GLU A 95 8.85 4.39 -3.04
N LYS A 96 9.59 5.40 -2.59
CA LYS A 96 9.95 5.59 -1.18
C LYS A 96 8.87 6.28 -0.35
N PHE A 97 7.82 6.81 -0.98
CA PHE A 97 6.74 7.49 -0.27
C PHE A 97 6.17 6.61 0.84
N SER A 98 6.33 7.06 2.08
CA SER A 98 5.76 6.46 3.27
C SER A 98 5.20 7.56 4.14
N ALA A 99 3.94 7.41 4.54
CA ALA A 99 3.24 8.36 5.38
C ALA A 99 2.36 7.64 6.38
N GLU A 100 2.01 8.35 7.44
CA GLU A 100 0.97 7.93 8.36
C GLU A 100 -0.36 8.59 7.95
N ILE A 101 -1.36 7.76 7.66
CA ILE A 101 -2.66 8.19 7.14
C ILE A 101 -3.75 7.81 8.14
N GLU A 102 -4.54 8.80 8.52
CA GLU A 102 -5.72 8.59 9.34
C GLU A 102 -6.90 8.17 8.47
N ILE A 103 -7.45 7.00 8.78
CA ILE A 103 -8.65 6.47 8.13
C ILE A 103 -9.88 6.87 8.96
N PRO A 104 -10.89 7.51 8.36
CA PRO A 104 -12.10 7.95 9.06
C PRO A 104 -12.92 6.76 9.60
N TYR A 105 -13.89 7.05 10.49
CA TYR A 105 -14.80 6.05 11.07
C TYR A 105 -15.56 5.24 10.01
N THR A 106 -15.98 5.90 8.93
CA THR A 106 -16.65 5.26 7.81
C THR A 106 -15.72 5.29 6.61
N ILE A 107 -15.29 4.11 6.17
CA ILE A 107 -14.44 3.99 4.98
C ILE A 107 -15.32 4.23 3.75
N PRO A 108 -14.96 5.17 2.88
CA PRO A 108 -15.74 5.45 1.69
C PRO A 108 -15.65 4.31 0.67
N SER A 109 -16.69 4.11 -0.14
CA SER A 109 -16.77 3.01 -1.11
C SER A 109 -15.65 3.01 -2.16
N TRP A 110 -15.08 4.17 -2.50
CA TRP A 110 -13.93 4.25 -3.41
C TRP A 110 -12.62 3.73 -2.77
N LEU A 111 -12.59 3.58 -1.45
CA LEU A 111 -11.46 3.06 -0.70
C LEU A 111 -11.78 1.66 -0.20
N TRP A 112 -11.23 0.66 -0.89
CA TRP A 112 -11.41 -0.76 -0.54
C TRP A 112 -12.90 -1.18 -0.42
N GLU A 113 -13.78 -0.57 -1.22
CA GLU A 113 -15.24 -0.85 -1.18
C GLU A 113 -15.88 -0.60 0.20
N GLY A 114 -15.26 0.27 1.00
CA GLY A 114 -15.71 0.60 2.35
C GLY A 114 -15.33 -0.42 3.42
N LYS A 115 -14.47 -1.41 3.11
CA LYS A 115 -14.09 -2.48 4.04
C LYS A 115 -12.60 -2.79 3.98
N VAL A 116 -11.97 -3.01 5.14
CA VAL A 116 -10.57 -3.43 5.19
C VAL A 116 -10.48 -4.94 5.11
N THR A 117 -9.81 -5.46 4.08
CA THR A 117 -9.62 -6.90 3.86
C THR A 117 -8.20 -7.39 4.16
N PHE A 118 -7.32 -6.50 4.63
CA PHE A 118 -5.91 -6.77 4.83
C PHE A 118 -5.47 -6.42 6.26
N ASP A 119 -4.45 -7.13 6.75
CA ASP A 119 -3.98 -6.93 8.13
C ASP A 119 -2.94 -5.80 8.24
N LYS A 120 -2.20 -5.50 7.17
CA LYS A 120 -1.20 -4.44 7.14
C LYS A 120 -1.04 -3.88 5.74
N HIS A 121 -0.94 -2.56 5.63
CA HIS A 121 -0.61 -1.92 4.37
C HIS A 121 0.88 -2.12 4.02
N PRO A 122 1.24 -2.46 2.77
CA PRO A 122 2.62 -2.80 2.41
C PRO A 122 3.61 -1.65 2.58
N THR A 123 3.18 -0.41 2.34
CA THR A 123 4.08 0.76 2.25
C THR A 123 3.73 1.94 3.17
N LEU A 124 2.55 1.93 3.81
CA LEU A 124 1.99 3.07 4.53
C LEU A 124 1.63 2.65 5.96
N LYS A 125 1.61 3.61 6.88
CA LYS A 125 1.14 3.40 8.25
C LYS A 125 -0.29 3.89 8.32
N LEU A 126 -1.23 3.04 8.72
CA LEU A 126 -2.65 3.40 8.81
C LEU A 126 -3.06 3.54 10.28
N LYS A 127 -3.73 4.65 10.61
CA LYS A 127 -4.36 4.90 11.90
C LYS A 127 -5.87 4.93 11.71
N PHE A 128 -6.58 3.92 12.21
CA PHE A 128 -8.03 3.88 12.14
C PHE A 128 -8.63 4.67 13.30
N LYS A 129 -9.67 5.48 13.03
CA LYS A 129 -10.41 6.18 14.09
C LYS A 129 -11.52 5.33 14.71
N ASP A 130 -11.98 4.30 14.01
CA ASP A 130 -13.04 3.42 14.49
C ASP A 130 -12.52 2.45 15.58
N PRO A 131 -13.03 2.54 16.83
CA PRO A 131 -12.68 1.62 17.91
C PRO A 131 -12.99 0.16 17.58
N GLY A 132 -14.08 -0.12 16.85
CA GLY A 132 -14.46 -1.49 16.50
C GLY A 132 -13.46 -2.16 15.56
N MET A 133 -12.83 -1.38 14.67
CA MET A 133 -11.75 -1.87 13.82
C MET A 133 -10.47 -2.09 14.62
N ILE A 134 -10.12 -1.16 15.51
CA ILE A 134 -8.94 -1.30 16.39
C ILE A 134 -9.02 -2.59 17.21
N GLU A 135 -10.18 -2.88 17.81
CA GLU A 135 -10.40 -4.09 18.60
C GLU A 135 -10.24 -5.37 17.75
N GLN A 136 -10.76 -5.40 16.52
CA GLN A 136 -10.58 -6.55 15.61
C GLN A 136 -9.10 -6.79 15.25
N PHE A 137 -8.35 -5.72 14.99
CA PHE A 137 -6.92 -5.81 14.72
C PHE A 137 -6.12 -6.27 15.95
N GLU A 138 -6.48 -5.81 17.15
CA GLU A 138 -5.85 -6.22 18.39
C GLU A 138 -6.14 -7.69 18.73
N GLN A 139 -7.38 -8.15 18.57
CA GLN A 139 -7.78 -9.54 18.76
C GLN A 139 -7.03 -10.47 17.79
N LYS A 140 -6.94 -10.10 16.50
CA LYS A 140 -6.13 -10.84 15.51
C LYS A 140 -4.66 -10.90 15.91
N LYS A 141 -4.09 -9.79 16.40
CA LYS A 141 -2.69 -9.72 16.83
C LYS A 141 -2.43 -10.60 18.07
N GLN A 142 -3.37 -10.64 19.02
CA GLN A 142 -3.31 -11.52 20.19
C GLN A 142 -3.42 -12.99 19.78
N LYS A 143 -4.35 -13.36 18.90
CA LYS A 143 -4.50 -14.72 18.37
C LYS A 143 -3.24 -15.18 17.62
N LYS A 144 -2.60 -14.30 16.84
CA LYS A 144 -1.35 -14.62 16.15
C LYS A 144 -0.21 -14.89 17.13
N LYS A 145 -0.08 -14.08 18.19
CA LYS A 145 0.92 -14.29 19.26
C LYS A 145 0.70 -15.61 20.00
N SER A 146 -0.54 -15.93 20.38
CA SER A 146 -0.83 -17.18 21.09
C SER A 146 -0.49 -18.41 20.24
N ILE A 147 -0.80 -18.38 18.94
CA ILE A 147 -0.44 -19.45 18.00
C ILE A 147 1.09 -19.57 17.88
N GLU A 148 1.80 -18.45 17.77
CA GLU A 148 3.27 -18.43 17.67
C GLU A 148 3.96 -18.99 18.93
N GLU A 149 3.44 -18.65 20.12
CA GLU A 149 3.89 -19.20 21.41
C GLU A 149 3.62 -20.70 21.53
N ASP A 150 2.45 -21.17 21.10
CA ASP A 150 2.11 -22.60 21.09
C ASP A 150 2.99 -23.41 20.13
N VAL A 151 3.29 -22.86 18.95
CA VAL A 151 4.20 -23.48 17.98
C VAL A 151 5.62 -23.53 18.55
N ASN A 152 6.08 -22.44 19.20
CA ASN A 152 7.41 -22.41 19.78
C ASN A 152 7.56 -23.41 20.94
N ARG A 153 6.53 -23.56 21.79
CA ARG A 153 6.48 -24.61 22.83
C ARG A 153 6.61 -26.02 22.25
N LYS A 154 5.88 -26.32 21.16
CA LYS A 154 5.93 -27.62 20.48
C LYS A 154 7.27 -27.90 19.80
N ARG A 155 7.98 -26.87 19.33
CA ARG A 155 9.34 -27.00 18.75
C ARG A 155 10.37 -27.36 19.81
N VAL A 156 10.28 -26.79 21.01
CA VAL A 156 11.21 -27.08 22.12
C VAL A 156 10.95 -28.47 22.72
N GLY A 157 9.72 -28.99 22.63
CA GLY A 157 9.34 -30.30 23.16
C GLY A 157 9.63 -31.52 22.26
N GLY A 158 10.06 -31.34 21.00
CA GLY A 158 10.33 -32.46 20.07
C GLY A 158 9.08 -33.09 19.40
N ASP A 159 7.87 -32.63 19.73
CA ASP A 159 6.59 -33.26 19.34
C ASP A 159 6.11 -32.95 17.90
N LEU A 160 6.83 -32.10 17.15
CA LEU A 160 6.39 -31.70 15.81
C LEU A 160 6.35 -32.90 14.83
N LEU A 161 7.26 -33.87 15.01
CA LEU A 161 7.34 -35.09 14.19
C LEU A 161 6.16 -36.05 14.43
N GLU A 162 5.68 -36.17 15.68
CA GLU A 162 4.54 -37.02 16.04
C GLU A 162 3.21 -36.46 15.53
N SER A 163 3.09 -35.14 15.45
CA SER A 163 1.90 -34.51 14.86
C SER A 163 1.81 -34.75 13.35
N PHE A 164 2.96 -34.77 12.64
CA PHE A 164 3.02 -35.06 11.21
C PHE A 164 2.67 -36.52 10.87
N THR A 165 3.10 -37.49 11.69
CA THR A 165 2.78 -38.91 11.47
C THR A 165 1.30 -39.24 11.73
N LYS A 166 0.66 -38.54 12.67
CA LYS A 166 -0.80 -38.63 12.89
C LYS A 166 -1.64 -37.98 11.79
N VAL A 167 -1.11 -36.95 11.12
CA VAL A 167 -1.80 -36.31 10.00
C VAL A 167 -1.71 -37.17 8.73
N GLN A 168 -0.55 -37.79 8.44
CA GLN A 168 -0.40 -38.69 7.30
C GLN A 168 -1.29 -39.94 7.37
N THR A 169 -1.62 -40.43 8.56
CA THR A 169 -2.53 -41.57 8.73
C THR A 169 -4.00 -41.22 8.49
N LYS A 170 -4.37 -39.93 8.49
CA LYS A 170 -5.75 -39.47 8.26
C LYS A 170 -6.06 -39.15 6.79
N TYR A 171 -5.06 -38.77 5.98
CA TYR A 171 -5.24 -38.48 4.54
C TYR A 171 -5.42 -39.73 3.66
N GLY A 172 -5.45 -40.93 4.24
CA GLY A 172 -5.78 -42.17 3.52
C GLY A 172 -7.27 -42.36 3.25
N GLU A 173 -8.15 -41.60 3.91
CA GLU A 173 -9.61 -41.71 3.73
C GLU A 173 -10.28 -40.33 3.86
N ASN A 174 -10.75 -39.85 2.70
CA ASN A 174 -11.76 -38.79 2.49
C ASN A 174 -11.29 -37.35 2.22
N VAL A 175 -12.06 -36.76 1.29
CA VAL A 175 -11.83 -35.57 0.47
C VAL A 175 -12.56 -34.35 1.06
N ILE A 176 -11.80 -33.25 1.20
CA ILE A 176 -12.08 -31.80 1.04
C ILE A 176 -13.33 -31.19 1.69
N GLU A 177 -13.13 -30.13 2.51
CA GLU A 177 -13.71 -28.79 2.27
C GLU A 177 -13.02 -27.69 3.13
N ASP A 178 -12.40 -26.75 2.42
CA ASP A 178 -12.39 -25.29 2.64
C ASP A 178 -12.00 -24.69 4.01
N GLU A 179 -10.76 -24.88 4.45
CA GLU A 179 -10.06 -23.88 5.30
C GLU A 179 -8.51 -23.98 5.26
N GLU A 180 -7.93 -24.80 4.38
CA GLU A 180 -6.52 -25.25 4.49
C GLU A 180 -5.50 -24.50 3.62
N THR A 181 -5.89 -23.56 2.75
CA THR A 181 -4.95 -22.98 1.76
C THR A 181 -3.83 -22.14 2.40
N GLU A 182 -4.10 -21.40 3.47
CA GLU A 182 -3.07 -20.55 4.12
C GLU A 182 -2.14 -21.37 5.03
N VAL A 183 -2.68 -22.39 5.69
CA VAL A 183 -1.91 -23.36 6.49
C VAL A 183 -1.04 -24.23 5.57
N SER A 184 -1.56 -24.62 4.40
CA SER A 184 -0.86 -25.37 3.36
C SER A 184 0.38 -24.64 2.86
N MET A 185 0.27 -23.35 2.50
CA MET A 185 1.42 -22.57 2.01
C MET A 185 2.51 -22.39 3.06
N THR A 186 2.12 -22.19 4.32
CA THR A 186 3.07 -22.03 5.43
C THR A 186 3.81 -23.34 5.73
N LEU A 187 3.09 -24.48 5.69
CA LEU A 187 3.67 -25.81 5.82
C LEU A 187 4.58 -26.18 4.65
N GLN A 188 4.22 -25.78 3.42
CA GLN A 188 5.05 -26.01 2.23
C GLN A 188 6.35 -25.21 2.25
N ALA A 189 6.31 -23.95 2.72
CA ALA A 189 7.51 -23.14 2.91
C ALA A 189 8.46 -23.77 3.96
N LEU A 190 7.90 -24.25 5.08
CA LEU A 190 8.66 -24.93 6.13
C LEU A 190 9.23 -26.28 5.67
N ALA A 191 8.50 -27.02 4.82
CA ALA A 191 9.00 -28.26 4.23
C ALA A 191 10.19 -28.02 3.31
N LEU A 192 10.16 -26.96 2.49
CA LEU A 192 11.28 -26.57 1.63
C LEU A 192 12.51 -26.14 2.43
N GLU A 193 12.31 -25.41 3.53
CA GLU A 193 13.41 -24.92 4.37
C GLU A 193 14.09 -26.05 5.15
N VAL A 194 13.32 -27.02 5.66
CA VAL A 194 13.85 -28.24 6.30
C VAL A 194 14.56 -29.13 5.28
N PHE A 195 14.05 -29.22 4.04
CA PHE A 195 14.71 -29.96 2.97
C PHE A 195 16.04 -29.33 2.58
N TYR A 196 16.10 -28.00 2.53
CA TYR A 196 17.32 -27.25 2.24
C TYR A 196 18.38 -27.40 3.34
N GLN A 197 17.98 -27.36 4.61
CA GLN A 197 18.85 -27.60 5.77
C GLN A 197 19.44 -29.04 5.74
N LYS A 198 18.63 -30.05 5.40
CA LYS A 198 19.11 -31.44 5.25
C LYS A 198 20.01 -31.63 4.04
N PHE A 199 19.73 -30.96 2.91
CA PHE A 199 20.56 -31.01 1.71
C PHE A 199 21.96 -30.41 1.97
N LEU A 200 22.04 -29.30 2.69
CA LEU A 200 23.32 -28.69 3.09
C LEU A 200 24.14 -29.56 4.06
N LEU A 201 23.48 -30.37 4.89
CA LEU A 201 24.13 -31.32 5.78
C LEU A 201 24.67 -32.57 5.07
N HIS A 202 24.25 -32.85 3.83
CA HIS A 202 24.68 -34.01 3.03
C HIS A 202 25.79 -33.70 2.02
N ILE A 203 26.21 -32.43 1.90
CA ILE A 203 27.30 -31.98 1.00
C ILE A 203 28.55 -31.59 1.81
N ARG A 204 28.74 -32.18 2.99
CA ARG A 204 29.97 -32.09 3.79
C ARG A 204 30.56 -33.46 4.06
#